data_AF-A0A9E4HNQ2-F1
#
_entry.id   AF-A0A9E4HNQ2-F1
#
_cell.length_a   1.000
_cell.length_b   1.000
_cell.length_c   1.000
_cell.angle_alpha   90.00
_cell.angle_beta   90.00
_cell.angle_gamma   90.00
#
_symmetry.space_group_name_H-M   'P 1'
#
loop_
_entity.id
_entity.type
_entity.pdbx_description
1 polymer ?
#
loop_
_entity_poly.entity_id
_entity_poly.type
_entity_poly.pdbx_seq_one_letter_code
_entity_poly.pdbx_strand_id
1 'polypeptide(L)'
;MKEPSLSDWSPAQVAAARRWVQAWKEAGPRLERVRREELRRLDPQRAVALLCGEADYTKPPRAPRPTSGLVEQQRWFRRAAASRRV
;
A
#
# COMPACT_ATOMS: atom_id res chain seq x y z
N MET A 1 6.87 -0.05 35.99
CA MET A 1 7.50 1.17 35.45
C MET A 1 6.38 2.17 35.15
N LYS A 2 6.53 3.43 35.52
CA LYS A 2 5.54 4.47 35.22
C LYS A 2 5.82 4.98 33.80
N GLU A 3 4.83 5.00 32.92
CA GLU A 3 5.00 5.59 31.59
C GLU A 3 5.23 7.10 31.74
N PRO A 4 6.20 7.69 31.02
CA PRO A 4 6.46 9.12 31.09
C PRO A 4 5.24 9.89 30.58
N SER A 5 4.71 10.78 31.40
CA SER A 5 3.60 11.65 31.02
C SER A 5 4.14 12.91 30.33
N LEU A 6 3.36 13.50 29.42
CA LEU A 6 3.68 14.83 28.88
C LEU A 6 3.74 15.91 29.98
N SER A 7 3.13 15.64 31.14
CA SER A 7 3.21 16.47 32.35
C SER A 7 4.63 16.58 32.90
N ASP A 8 5.49 15.59 32.63
CA ASP A 8 6.85 15.50 33.16
C ASP A 8 7.86 16.24 32.25
N TRP A 9 7.39 16.87 31.17
CA TRP A 9 8.25 17.50 30.18
C TRP A 9 8.56 18.94 30.54
N SER A 10 9.83 19.32 30.40
CA SER A 10 10.26 20.71 30.50
C SER A 10 9.61 21.57 29.39
N PRO A 11 9.45 22.89 29.62
CA PRO A 11 8.95 23.81 28.59
C PRO A 11 9.73 23.74 27.27
N ALA A 12 11.05 23.53 27.33
CA ALA A 12 11.90 23.38 26.15
C ALA A 12 11.57 22.12 25.34
N GLN A 13 11.31 20.99 26.01
CA GLN A 13 10.90 19.75 25.36
C GLN A 13 9.52 19.88 24.73
N VAL A 14 8.56 20.52 25.41
CA VAL A 14 7.24 20.81 24.83
C VAL A 14 7.35 21.69 23.59
N ALA A 15 8.19 22.73 23.63
CA ALA A 15 8.43 23.59 22.46
C ALA A 15 9.06 22.81 21.29
N ALA A 16 10.02 21.92 21.57
CA ALA A 16 10.62 21.05 20.55
C ALA A 16 9.58 20.09 19.93
N ALA A 17 8.73 19.46 20.75
CA ALA A 17 7.64 18.61 20.27
C ALA A 17 6.70 19.38 19.33
N ARG A 18 6.31 20.61 19.70
CA ARG A 18 5.44 21.45 18.87
C ARG A 18 6.07 21.75 17.50
N ARG A 19 7.38 22.04 17.46
CA ARG A 19 8.10 22.24 16.19
C ARG A 19 8.08 20.99 15.32
N TRP A 20 8.30 19.81 15.91
CA TRP A 20 8.23 18.55 15.17
C TRP A 20 6.83 18.25 14.65
N VAL A 21 5.79 18.47 15.45
CA VAL A 21 4.39 18.33 15.01
C VAL A 21 4.12 19.24 13.82
N GLN A 22 4.58 20.49 13.88
CA GLN A 22 4.38 21.44 12.79
C GLN A 22 5.15 21.03 11.53
N ALA A 23 6.41 20.59 11.67
CA ALA A 23 7.20 20.07 10.57
C ALA A 23 6.51 18.88 9.88
N TRP A 24 5.95 17.93 10.63
CA TRP A 24 5.21 16.80 10.06
C TRP A 24 3.90 17.20 9.40
N LYS A 25 3.17 18.17 9.95
CA LYS A 25 1.96 18.73 9.32
C LYS A 25 2.26 19.33 7.94
N GLU A 26 3.39 20.00 7.81
CA GLU A 26 3.82 20.62 6.55
C GLU A 26 4.44 19.61 5.57
N ALA A 27 5.24 18.68 6.08
CA ALA A 27 5.91 17.68 5.27
C ALA A 27 4.94 16.61 4.75
N GLY A 28 3.95 16.20 5.54
CA GLY A 28 3.02 15.12 5.21
C GLY A 28 2.36 15.26 3.82
N PRO A 29 1.69 16.38 3.50
CA PRO A 29 1.11 16.59 2.18
C PRO A 29 2.13 16.58 1.04
N ARG A 30 3.35 17.07 1.27
CA ARG A 30 4.43 17.08 0.27
C ARG A 30 4.95 15.67 0.01
N LEU A 31 5.15 14.89 1.06
CA LEU A 31 5.54 13.48 0.97
C LEU A 31 4.47 12.64 0.28
N GLU A 32 3.18 12.90 0.55
CA GLU A 32 2.09 12.20 -0.13
C GLU A 32 2.06 12.50 -1.64
N ARG A 33 2.37 13.75 -2.03
CA ARG A 33 2.52 14.10 -3.45
C ARG A 33 3.68 13.34 -4.08
N VAL A 34 4.85 13.33 -3.44
CA VAL A 34 6.03 12.57 -3.90
C VAL A 34 5.70 11.09 -4.04
N ARG A 35 5.09 10.48 -3.01
CA ARG A 35 4.67 9.08 -3.03
C ARG A 35 3.77 8.76 -4.22
N ARG A 36 2.80 9.61 -4.54
CA ARG A 36 1.90 9.42 -5.70
C ARG A 36 2.64 9.53 -7.03
N GLU A 37 3.57 10.47 -7.14
CA GLU A 37 4.38 10.64 -8.35
C GLU A 37 5.30 9.43 -8.57
N GLU A 38 5.95 8.95 -7.51
CA GLU A 38 6.78 7.75 -7.54
C GLU A 38 5.98 6.51 -7.90
N LEU A 39 4.81 6.30 -7.28
CA LEU A 39 3.93 5.16 -7.60
C LEU A 39 3.47 5.13 -9.06
N ARG A 40 3.25 6.29 -9.69
CA ARG A 40 2.88 6.35 -11.12
C ARG A 40 4.05 6.01 -12.05
N ARG A 41 5.28 6.27 -11.61
CA ARG A 41 6.51 6.00 -12.38
C ARG A 41 7.11 4.63 -12.06
N LEU A 42 6.65 3.98 -10.99
CA LEU A 42 7.17 2.71 -10.53
C LEU A 42 6.83 1.61 -11.54
N ASP A 43 7.86 0.87 -11.95
CA ASP A 43 7.72 -0.44 -12.61
C ASP A 43 7.33 -1.48 -11.53
N PRO A 44 6.08 -1.98 -11.52
CA PRO A 44 5.63 -2.91 -10.50
C PRO A 44 6.42 -4.23 -10.51
N GLN A 45 6.82 -4.73 -11.69
CA GLN A 45 7.56 -5.98 -11.81
C GLN A 45 8.95 -5.82 -11.21
N ARG A 46 9.64 -4.71 -11.50
CA ARG A 46 10.95 -4.43 -10.91
C ARG A 46 10.86 -4.23 -9.40
N ALA A 47 9.83 -3.53 -8.92
CA ALA A 47 9.62 -3.31 -7.49
C ALA A 47 9.41 -4.63 -6.73
N VAL A 48 8.59 -5.54 -7.28
CA VAL A 48 8.36 -6.86 -6.69
C VAL A 48 9.64 -7.70 -6.69
N ALA A 49 10.44 -7.66 -7.76
CA ALA A 49 11.72 -8.37 -7.82
C ALA A 49 12.71 -7.90 -6.74
N LEU A 50 12.75 -6.60 -6.43
CA LEU A 50 13.59 -6.06 -5.34
C LEU A 50 13.17 -6.56 -3.96
N LEU A 51 11.88 -6.80 -3.73
CA LEU A 51 11.34 -7.23 -2.43
C LEU A 51 11.33 -8.75 -2.25
N CYS A 52 11.08 -9.49 -3.32
CA CYS A 52 10.85 -10.94 -3.27
C CYS A 52 12.00 -11.77 -3.86
N GLY A 53 13.04 -11.12 -4.38
CA GLY A 53 14.13 -11.76 -5.13
C GLY A 53 13.81 -11.85 -6.63
N GLU A 54 14.84 -12.15 -7.43
CA GLU A 54 14.68 -12.23 -8.89
C GLU A 54 13.76 -13.38 -9.30
N ALA A 55 12.72 -13.05 -10.07
CA ALA A 55 11.85 -14.03 -10.71
C ALA A 55 11.30 -13.45 -12.02
N ASP A 56 10.99 -14.33 -12.97
CA ASP A 56 10.36 -13.95 -14.22
C ASP A 56 8.84 -13.81 -14.03
N TYR A 57 8.40 -12.58 -13.71
CA TYR A 57 6.98 -12.23 -13.56
C TYR A 57 6.23 -12.09 -14.89
N THR A 58 6.86 -12.43 -16.01
CA THR A 58 6.19 -12.56 -17.31
C THR A 58 5.79 -14.01 -17.60
N LYS A 59 6.31 -14.98 -16.81
CA LYS A 59 6.05 -16.41 -17.01
C LYS A 59 5.23 -17.04 -15.88
N PRO A 60 4.38 -18.03 -16.18
CA PRO A 60 3.70 -18.83 -15.17
C PRO A 60 4.69 -19.51 -14.21
N PRO A 61 4.35 -19.72 -12.92
CA PRO A 61 3.06 -19.40 -12.29
C PRO A 61 2.95 -17.96 -11.77
N ARG A 62 3.97 -17.11 -11.96
CA ARG A 62 4.05 -15.78 -11.36
C ARG A 62 3.49 -14.66 -12.25
N ALA A 63 3.32 -14.92 -13.54
CA ALA A 63 2.66 -14.00 -14.47
C ALA A 63 1.25 -13.62 -13.99
N PRO A 64 0.91 -12.32 -13.92
CA PRO A 64 -0.45 -11.89 -13.65
C PRO A 64 -1.42 -12.50 -14.68
N ARG A 65 -2.49 -13.14 -14.21
CA ARG A 65 -3.53 -13.63 -15.11
C ARG A 65 -4.37 -12.45 -15.60
N PRO A 66 -4.87 -12.50 -16.84
CA PRO A 66 -5.77 -11.45 -17.38
C PRO A 66 -7.11 -11.38 -16.64
N THR A 67 -7.43 -12.42 -15.87
CA THR A 67 -8.63 -12.55 -15.03
C THR A 67 -8.24 -12.76 -13.58
N SER A 68 -9.05 -12.24 -12.66
CA SER A 68 -8.96 -12.60 -11.24
C SER A 68 -9.85 -13.80 -10.93
N GLY A 69 -9.59 -14.49 -9.82
CA GLY A 69 -10.44 -15.58 -9.35
C GLY A 69 -11.91 -15.17 -9.18
N LEU A 70 -12.16 -13.89 -8.81
CA LEU A 70 -13.51 -13.34 -8.71
C LEU A 70 -14.21 -13.26 -10.08
N VAL A 71 -13.51 -12.81 -11.13
CA VAL A 71 -14.07 -12.73 -12.49
C VAL A 71 -14.36 -14.12 -13.03
N GLU A 72 -13.49 -15.09 -12.76
CA GLU A 72 -13.72 -16.49 -13.14
C GLU A 72 -14.90 -17.10 -12.38
N GLN A 73 -15.01 -16.86 -11.08
CA GLN A 73 -16.15 -17.30 -10.27
C GLN A 73 -17.48 -16.75 -10.81
N GLN A 74 -17.53 -15.45 -11.14
CA GLN A 74 -18.71 -14.82 -11.73
C GLN A 74 -19.06 -15.43 -13.11
N ARG A 75 -18.07 -15.76 -13.92
CA ARG A 75 -18.27 -16.47 -15.20
C ARG A 75 -18.89 -17.85 -14.96
N TRP A 76 -18.38 -18.62 -14.00
CA TRP A 76 -18.91 -19.93 -13.66
C TRP A 76 -20.34 -19.88 -13.11
N PHE A 77 -20.64 -18.92 -12.23
CA PHE A 77 -21.99 -18.76 -11.69
C PHE A 77 -23.01 -18.37 -12.77
N ARG A 78 -22.64 -17.47 -13.70
CA ARG A 78 -23.50 -17.16 -14.86
C ARG A 78 -23.77 -18.40 -15.71
N ARG A 79 -22.75 -19.21 -15.98
CA ARG A 79 -22.90 -20.46 -16.74
C ARG A 79 -23.82 -21.45 -16.03
N ALA A 80 -23.63 -21.67 -14.73
CA ALA A 80 -24.47 -22.55 -13.93
C ALA A 80 -25.93 -22.05 -13.84
N ALA A 81 -26.14 -20.74 -13.72
CA ALA A 81 -27.46 -20.13 -13.71
C ALA A 81 -28.18 -20.27 -15.06
N ALA A 82 -27.45 -20.16 -16.18
CA ALA A 82 -28.01 -20.40 -17.51
C ALA A 82 -28.39 -21.86 -17.73
N SER A 83 -27.57 -22.81 -17.25
CA SER A 83 -27.85 -24.25 -17.35
C SER A 83 -29.00 -24.75 -16.45
N ARG A 84 -29.44 -23.96 -15.47
CA ARG A 84 -30.60 -24.28 -14.60
C ARG A 84 -31.94 -23.73 -15.13
N ARG A 85 -31.93 -22.96 -16.22
CA ARG A 85 -33.13 -22.34 -16.82
C ARG A 85 -33.68 -23.13 -18.02
N VAL A 86 -33.17 -24.34 -18.25
CA VAL A 86 -33.66 -25.35 -19.19
C VAL A 86 -34.06 -26.56 -18.36
#